data_AF-A0A966W192-F1
#
_entry.id   AF-A0A966W192-F1
#
_cell.length_a   1.000
_cell.length_b   1.000
_cell.length_c   1.000
_cell.angle_alpha   90.00
_cell.angle_beta   90.00
_cell.angle_gamma   90.00
#
_symmetry.space_group_name_H-M   'P 1'
#
loop_
_entity.id
_entity.type
_entity.pdbx_description
1 polymer ?
#
loop_
_entity_poly.entity_id
_entity_poly.type
_entity_poly.pdbx_seq_one_letter_code
_entity_poly.pdbx_strand_id
1 'polypeptide(L)'
;MLIRVLILLLIVAGHSAVAGLTNVTATATELLLRLDSPAYLGLVEFEPYELKASIPGGIRPFALEKLQQGNRSIIPTSGATMVRVPRFVGPRDRVYSGFIAARAGVAGLETVGVIRFVEGLEMLSRSQAPHPRPASKKGIQVQMVDDALALGVQHCTLNLTLGSLIQLQPQPDSLKWELDGRTYYFNRRYLDSLPVQRLTDAGVAVNCILLYYTGRADLDAVMCHENFNTQAPNRLTAFNTSTPDGQRHFKAALEFLADYYSGTNAAHGRVWGYIIGNEVNAHW
;
A
#
# COMPACT_ATOMS: atom_id res chain seq x y z
N MET A 1 -19.97 54.44 -22.40
CA MET A 1 -19.20 55.46 -21.65
C MET A 1 -19.09 54.98 -20.22
N LEU A 2 -18.04 54.25 -19.87
CA LEU A 2 -16.87 54.65 -19.02
C LEU A 2 -16.87 53.72 -17.80
N ILE A 3 -16.17 52.57 -17.83
CA ILE A 3 -14.76 52.40 -17.44
C ILE A 3 -14.36 53.26 -16.25
N ARG A 4 -14.24 52.64 -15.07
CA ARG A 4 -13.16 52.80 -14.07
C ARG A 4 -13.29 51.70 -13.01
N VAL A 5 -12.51 50.62 -13.16
CA VAL A 5 -11.38 50.26 -12.26
C VAL A 5 -11.82 50.00 -10.82
N LEU A 6 -12.04 48.72 -10.50
CA LEU A 6 -11.74 48.18 -9.18
C LEU A 6 -10.99 46.85 -9.35
N ILE A 7 -9.69 46.98 -9.62
CA ILE A 7 -8.71 45.97 -9.24
C ILE A 7 -8.45 46.22 -7.75
N LEU A 8 -8.90 45.33 -6.88
CA LEU A 8 -8.14 44.89 -5.70
C LEU A 8 -8.88 43.75 -4.99
N LEU A 9 -8.16 42.64 -4.85
CA LEU A 9 -8.45 41.50 -3.98
C LEU A 9 -9.76 40.74 -4.23
N LEU A 10 -9.84 40.12 -5.41
CA LEU A 10 -10.16 38.70 -5.41
C LEU A 10 -9.06 38.03 -4.59
N ILE A 11 -9.33 37.83 -3.31
CA ILE A 11 -8.68 36.82 -2.49
C ILE A 11 -8.89 35.53 -3.26
N VAL A 12 -7.93 35.22 -4.11
CA VAL A 12 -7.56 33.84 -4.41
C VAL A 12 -7.44 33.23 -3.02
N ALA A 13 -8.47 32.49 -2.63
CA ALA A 13 -8.31 31.45 -1.63
C ALA A 13 -7.22 30.59 -2.22
N GLY A 14 -5.97 30.92 -1.86
CA GLY A 14 -4.82 30.13 -2.17
C GLY A 14 -5.19 28.77 -1.64
N HIS A 15 -5.45 27.84 -2.55
CA HIS A 15 -4.97 26.50 -2.29
C HIS A 15 -3.51 26.74 -1.97
N SER A 16 -3.14 26.70 -0.68
CA SER A 16 -1.75 26.77 -0.27
C SER A 16 -1.06 25.72 -1.12
N ALA A 17 -0.32 26.17 -2.13
CA ALA A 17 0.38 25.25 -3.02
C ALA A 17 1.23 24.40 -2.08
N VAL A 18 1.04 23.08 -2.12
CA VAL A 18 1.77 22.20 -1.23
C VAL A 18 3.24 22.33 -1.62
N ALA A 19 4.02 23.01 -0.78
CA ALA A 19 5.42 23.27 -1.05
C ALA A 19 6.21 21.97 -1.14
N GLY A 20 7.13 21.88 -2.09
CA GLY A 20 7.98 20.71 -2.29
C GLY A 20 7.43 19.76 -3.34
N LEU A 21 7.24 18.51 -2.96
CA LEU A 21 6.81 17.46 -3.87
C LEU A 21 5.28 17.49 -4.03
N THR A 22 4.83 17.75 -5.25
CA THR A 22 3.42 17.95 -5.58
C THR A 22 2.73 16.67 -6.05
N ASN A 23 3.48 15.78 -6.72
CA ASN A 23 2.95 14.54 -7.27
C ASN A 23 4.09 13.55 -7.53
N VAL A 24 3.80 12.25 -7.40
CA VAL A 24 4.67 11.15 -7.82
C VAL A 24 3.85 10.22 -8.70
N THR A 25 4.26 9.96 -9.94
CA THR A 25 3.64 8.93 -10.78
C THR A 25 4.63 7.82 -11.09
N ALA A 26 4.12 6.66 -11.50
CA ALA A 26 4.94 5.53 -11.89
C ALA A 26 4.65 5.06 -13.31
N THR A 27 5.70 4.58 -13.96
CA THR A 27 5.64 3.81 -15.20
C THR A 27 6.16 2.40 -14.94
N ALA A 28 6.23 1.57 -15.98
CA ALA A 28 6.80 0.22 -15.87
C ALA A 28 8.23 0.22 -15.32
N THR A 29 9.03 1.27 -15.59
CA THR A 29 10.48 1.28 -15.30
C THR A 29 10.96 2.49 -14.50
N GLU A 30 10.20 3.59 -14.45
CA GLU A 30 10.58 4.84 -13.79
C GLU A 30 9.49 5.37 -12.86
N LEU A 31 9.90 6.13 -11.84
CA LEU A 31 9.04 7.07 -11.14
C LEU A 31 9.32 8.50 -11.61
N LEU A 32 8.27 9.30 -11.72
CA LEU A 32 8.31 10.70 -12.11
C LEU A 32 7.85 11.56 -10.93
N LEU A 33 8.75 12.35 -10.37
CA LEU A 33 8.53 13.17 -9.19
C LEU A 33 8.43 14.65 -9.58
N ARG A 34 7.26 15.26 -9.40
CA ARG A 34 7.00 16.66 -9.75
C ARG A 34 7.14 17.59 -8.55
N LEU A 35 8.03 18.55 -8.65
CA LEU A 35 8.26 19.61 -7.67
C LEU A 35 7.52 20.89 -8.06
N ASP A 36 7.07 21.67 -7.08
CA ASP A 36 6.49 23.00 -7.32
C ASP A 36 7.53 24.07 -7.68
N SER A 37 8.81 23.81 -7.39
CA SER A 37 9.91 24.74 -7.62
C SER A 37 11.22 24.02 -7.95
N PRO A 38 12.10 24.62 -8.79
CA PRO A 38 13.44 24.09 -9.04
C PRO A 38 14.43 24.36 -7.89
N ALA A 39 14.02 25.09 -6.83
CA ALA A 39 14.90 25.52 -5.76
C ALA A 39 15.32 24.40 -4.78
N TYR A 40 14.74 23.21 -4.88
CA TYR A 40 15.11 22.07 -4.04
C TYR A 40 16.41 21.46 -4.52
N LEU A 41 17.25 21.02 -3.60
CA LEU A 41 18.56 20.43 -3.89
C LEU A 41 18.49 18.92 -4.08
N GLY A 42 17.50 18.27 -3.45
CA GLY A 42 17.35 16.83 -3.50
C GLY A 42 15.97 16.35 -3.10
N LEU A 43 15.74 15.05 -3.32
CA LEU A 43 14.63 14.28 -2.78
C LEU A 43 15.19 13.26 -1.80
N VAL A 44 14.54 13.11 -0.65
CA VAL A 44 14.86 12.07 0.32
C VAL A 44 13.85 10.93 0.14
N GLU A 45 14.35 9.71 -0.08
CA GLU A 45 13.56 8.48 -0.16
C GLU A 45 13.34 7.89 1.24
N PHE A 46 12.14 7.38 1.49
CA PHE A 46 11.68 6.77 2.75
C PHE A 46 11.14 5.37 2.49
N GLU A 47 11.40 4.47 3.44
CA GLU A 47 10.64 3.23 3.54
C GLU A 47 9.21 3.52 4.03
N PRO A 48 8.22 2.68 3.70
CA PRO A 48 6.80 3.01 3.93
C PRO A 48 6.40 3.12 5.41
N TYR A 49 7.17 2.49 6.29
CA TYR A 49 6.98 2.50 7.74
C TYR A 49 7.67 3.69 8.43
N GLU A 50 8.51 4.44 7.71
CA GLU A 50 9.21 5.58 8.28
C GLU A 50 8.31 6.82 8.34
N LEU A 51 8.26 7.46 9.50
CA LEU A 51 7.57 8.74 9.67
C LEU A 51 8.53 9.91 9.45
N LYS A 52 8.00 11.08 9.08
CA LYS A 52 8.79 12.31 8.98
C LYS A 52 9.49 12.65 10.30
N ALA A 53 8.88 12.33 11.44
CA ALA A 53 9.48 12.50 12.77
C ALA A 53 10.62 11.50 13.06
N SER A 54 10.65 10.37 12.35
CA SER A 54 11.69 9.32 12.47
C SER A 54 13.00 9.69 11.76
N ILE A 55 13.13 10.91 11.24
CA ILE A 55 14.40 11.42 10.76
C ILE A 55 15.16 12.00 11.96
N PRO A 56 16.39 11.53 12.26
CA PRO A 56 17.21 12.11 13.31
C PRO A 56 17.38 13.63 13.11
N GLY A 57 16.73 14.44 13.95
CA GLY A 57 16.74 15.91 13.88
C GLY A 57 15.38 16.59 13.69
N GLY A 58 14.31 15.88 13.34
CA GLY A 58 12.99 16.51 13.07
C GLY A 58 13.04 17.48 11.88
N ILE A 59 12.24 18.56 11.89
CA ILE A 59 12.26 19.67 10.92
C ILE A 59 13.55 20.52 11.10
N ARG A 60 14.70 19.89 11.28
CA ARG A 60 16.00 20.56 11.43
C ARG A 60 16.99 20.02 10.42
N PRO A 61 18.06 20.78 10.15
CA PRO A 61 19.00 20.45 9.10
C PRO A 61 19.63 19.04 9.24
N PHE A 62 19.51 18.24 8.20
CA PHE A 62 20.17 16.95 8.03
C PHE A 62 21.64 17.17 7.66
N ALA A 63 22.53 16.60 8.46
CA ALA A 63 23.93 16.45 8.08
C ALA A 63 24.06 15.28 7.09
N LEU A 64 24.82 15.46 6.00
CA LEU A 64 25.07 14.44 4.98
C LEU A 64 25.55 13.11 5.59
N GLU A 65 26.37 13.18 6.65
CA GLU A 65 26.93 12.02 7.35
C GLU A 65 25.87 11.14 8.04
N LYS A 66 24.78 11.73 8.56
CA LYS A 66 23.69 10.98 9.22
C LYS A 66 22.79 10.26 8.22
N LEU A 67 22.72 10.73 6.97
CA LEU A 67 22.01 10.05 5.89
C LEU A 67 22.75 8.79 5.43
N GLN A 68 24.09 8.84 5.44
CA GLN A 68 24.95 7.71 5.10
C GLN A 68 24.92 6.60 6.17
N GLN A 69 24.80 6.97 7.46
CA GLN A 69 24.68 5.98 8.55
C GLN A 69 23.34 5.22 8.57
N GLY A 70 22.29 5.75 7.93
CA GLY A 70 20.96 5.15 7.83
C GLY A 70 20.64 4.50 6.49
N ASN A 71 21.61 4.38 5.57
CA ASN A 71 21.42 3.86 4.22
C ASN A 71 20.41 4.68 3.36
N ARG A 72 20.24 5.99 3.66
CA ARG A 72 19.28 6.86 2.95
C ARG A 72 19.96 7.56 1.78
N SER A 73 19.39 7.41 0.58
CA SER A 73 19.90 8.07 -0.63
C SER A 73 19.23 9.44 -0.81
N ILE A 74 20.03 10.48 -1.05
CA ILE A 74 19.54 11.75 -1.60
C ILE A 74 19.61 11.64 -3.11
N ILE A 75 18.47 11.90 -3.75
CA ILE A 75 18.39 11.97 -5.21
C ILE A 75 18.52 13.45 -5.61
N PRO A 76 19.62 13.85 -6.28
CA PRO A 76 19.78 15.24 -6.71
C PRO A 76 18.67 15.63 -7.69
N THR A 77 18.10 16.82 -7.52
CA THR A 77 17.12 17.38 -8.46
C THR A 77 17.78 18.07 -9.64
N SER A 78 19.04 18.53 -9.46
CA SER A 78 19.80 19.33 -10.43
C SER A 78 19.03 20.57 -10.94
N GLY A 79 18.20 21.17 -10.08
CA GLY A 79 17.39 22.34 -10.45
C GLY A 79 16.19 22.04 -11.37
N ALA A 80 15.81 20.77 -11.50
CA ALA A 80 14.64 20.38 -12.29
C ALA A 80 13.34 20.46 -11.47
N THR A 81 12.22 20.77 -12.14
CA THR A 81 10.87 20.65 -11.57
C THR A 81 10.25 19.27 -11.77
N MET A 82 10.90 18.42 -12.56
CA MET A 82 10.54 17.02 -12.78
C MET A 82 11.79 16.16 -12.65
N VAL A 83 11.80 15.24 -11.69
CA VAL A 83 12.91 14.31 -11.45
C VAL A 83 12.47 12.91 -11.84
N ARG A 84 13.31 12.22 -12.62
CA ARG A 84 13.11 10.82 -13.01
C ARG A 84 14.03 9.93 -12.21
N VAL A 85 13.49 8.85 -11.67
CA VAL A 85 14.28 7.87 -10.92
C VAL A 85 13.91 6.46 -11.39
N PRO A 86 14.86 5.51 -11.44
CA PRO A 86 14.53 4.12 -11.72
C PRO A 86 13.54 3.61 -10.68
N ARG A 87 12.49 2.90 -11.13
CA ARG A 87 11.52 2.24 -10.25
C ARG A 87 12.18 1.12 -9.45
N PHE A 88 13.08 0.38 -10.07
CA PHE A 88 13.74 -0.75 -9.43
C PHE A 88 15.17 -0.42 -9.00
N VAL A 89 15.55 -0.83 -7.79
CA VAL A 89 16.92 -0.85 -7.29
C VAL A 89 17.29 -2.30 -6.97
N GLY A 90 17.94 -2.96 -7.93
CA GLY A 90 18.03 -4.42 -7.90
C GLY A 90 16.60 -5.02 -7.91
N PRO A 91 16.25 -5.94 -6.99
CA PRO A 91 14.92 -6.51 -6.92
C PRO A 91 13.89 -5.64 -6.17
N ARG A 92 14.32 -4.55 -5.51
CA ARG A 92 13.45 -3.68 -4.70
C ARG A 92 12.65 -2.74 -5.59
N ASP A 93 11.34 -2.72 -5.41
CA ASP A 93 10.41 -1.82 -6.11
C ASP A 93 10.13 -0.54 -5.30
N ARG A 94 10.52 0.62 -5.85
CA ARG A 94 10.29 1.95 -5.25
C ARG A 94 8.85 2.43 -5.35
N VAL A 95 7.93 1.71 -6.01
CA VAL A 95 6.51 2.10 -6.03
C VAL A 95 5.93 2.22 -4.62
N TYR A 96 6.52 1.51 -3.66
CA TYR A 96 6.16 1.57 -2.24
C TYR A 96 6.84 2.73 -1.50
N SER A 97 7.97 3.25 -1.99
CA SER A 97 8.77 4.26 -1.30
C SER A 97 8.00 5.59 -1.15
N GLY A 98 8.25 6.26 -0.02
CA GLY A 98 7.86 7.65 0.20
C GLY A 98 8.95 8.62 -0.24
N PHE A 99 8.57 9.82 -0.67
CA PHE A 99 9.52 10.86 -1.10
C PHE A 99 9.14 12.22 -0.53
N ILE A 100 10.14 13.05 -0.24
CA ILE A 100 9.96 14.43 0.22
C ILE A 100 11.08 15.31 -0.35
N ALA A 101 10.76 16.57 -0.63
CA ALA A 101 11.75 17.53 -1.12
C ALA A 101 12.68 17.99 -0.01
N ALA A 102 13.93 18.32 -0.36
CA ALA A 102 14.92 18.87 0.55
C ALA A 102 15.63 20.08 -0.08
N ARG A 103 15.91 21.11 0.74
CA ARG A 103 16.64 22.33 0.36
C ARG A 103 17.80 22.60 1.31
N ALA A 104 18.70 23.53 0.97
CA ALA A 104 19.67 24.02 1.95
C ALA A 104 18.97 24.82 3.06
N GLY A 105 19.31 24.52 4.30
CA GLY A 105 18.99 25.29 5.50
C GLY A 105 20.27 25.74 6.22
N VAL A 106 20.10 26.45 7.34
CA VAL A 106 21.18 27.15 8.05
C VAL A 106 22.29 26.20 8.56
N ALA A 107 21.98 24.94 8.87
CA ALA A 107 22.93 23.96 9.41
C ALA A 107 23.00 22.64 8.60
N GLY A 108 22.58 22.65 7.32
CA GLY A 108 22.42 21.43 6.50
C GLY A 108 21.10 21.36 5.73
N LEU A 109 20.72 20.19 5.22
CA LEU A 109 19.51 20.03 4.39
C LEU A 109 18.23 20.06 5.20
N GLU A 110 17.21 20.82 4.80
CA GLU A 110 15.89 20.87 5.45
C GLU A 110 14.85 20.21 4.55
N THR A 111 13.96 19.36 5.12
CA THR A 111 12.83 18.78 4.36
C THR A 111 11.69 19.78 4.22
N VAL A 112 11.10 19.83 3.02
CA VAL A 112 10.01 20.75 2.67
C VAL A 112 8.79 19.96 2.24
N GLY A 113 7.63 20.31 2.80
CA GLY A 113 6.36 19.67 2.48
C GLY A 113 6.09 18.39 3.27
N VAL A 114 5.33 17.49 2.65
CA VAL A 114 4.89 16.20 3.19
C VAL A 114 5.53 15.05 2.42
N ILE A 115 5.57 13.86 3.04
CA ILE A 115 5.94 12.63 2.33
C ILE A 115 4.84 12.33 1.31
N ARG A 116 5.23 12.10 0.05
CA ARG A 116 4.36 11.65 -1.03
C ARG A 116 4.76 10.25 -1.45
N PHE A 117 3.76 9.40 -1.68
CA PHE A 117 3.92 8.09 -2.28
C PHE A 117 3.49 8.16 -3.75
N VAL A 118 3.71 7.11 -4.53
CA VAL A 118 3.18 7.02 -5.88
C VAL A 118 1.66 7.21 -5.87
N GLU A 119 1.20 8.15 -6.67
CA GLU A 119 -0.18 8.48 -6.95
C GLU A 119 -0.52 7.95 -8.36
N GLY A 120 -1.63 7.24 -8.49
CA GLY A 120 -2.07 6.66 -9.76
C GLY A 120 -1.25 5.42 -10.17
N LEU A 121 -1.84 4.24 -9.94
CA LEU A 121 -1.24 2.93 -10.27
C LEU A 121 -1.91 2.27 -11.48
N GLU A 122 -2.84 2.96 -12.14
CA GLU A 122 -3.74 2.40 -13.15
C GLU A 122 -2.94 1.86 -14.35
N MET A 123 -1.92 2.60 -14.76
CA MET A 123 -1.02 2.23 -15.86
C MET A 123 -0.08 1.06 -15.52
N LEU A 124 0.02 0.70 -14.23
CA LEU A 124 0.82 -0.44 -13.78
C LEU A 124 0.02 -1.73 -13.67
N SER A 125 -1.31 -1.65 -13.67
CA SER A 125 -2.14 -2.84 -13.55
C SER A 125 -1.93 -3.77 -14.74
N ARG A 126 -1.62 -5.04 -14.44
CA ARG A 126 -1.51 -6.11 -15.44
C ARG A 126 -2.85 -6.42 -16.11
N SER A 127 -3.96 -6.04 -15.50
CA SER A 127 -5.31 -6.22 -16.03
C SER A 127 -6.06 -4.89 -16.09
N GLN A 128 -6.58 -4.56 -17.26
CA GLN A 128 -7.47 -3.42 -17.48
C GLN A 128 -8.95 -3.86 -17.60
N ALA A 129 -9.25 -5.10 -17.20
CA ALA A 129 -10.61 -5.62 -17.25
C ALA A 129 -11.51 -4.77 -16.33
N PRO A 130 -12.65 -4.27 -16.84
CA PRO A 130 -13.55 -3.48 -16.02
C PRO A 130 -14.11 -4.35 -14.89
N HIS A 131 -14.33 -3.73 -13.72
CA HIS A 131 -15.05 -4.38 -12.64
C HIS A 131 -16.42 -4.90 -13.16
N PRO A 132 -16.85 -6.12 -12.78
CA PRO A 132 -18.11 -6.68 -13.25
C PRO A 132 -19.26 -5.78 -12.82
N ARG A 133 -20.34 -5.80 -13.60
CA ARG A 133 -21.61 -5.16 -13.25
C ARG A 133 -22.57 -6.27 -12.80
N PRO A 134 -22.73 -6.49 -11.49
CA PRO A 134 -23.64 -7.51 -10.99
C PRO A 134 -25.06 -7.26 -11.48
N ALA A 135 -25.79 -8.31 -11.84
CA ALA A 135 -27.17 -8.19 -12.32
C ALA A 135 -28.14 -7.67 -11.23
N SER A 136 -27.74 -7.73 -9.97
CA SER A 136 -28.49 -7.20 -8.84
C SER A 136 -27.58 -6.68 -7.73
N LYS A 137 -28.17 -5.89 -6.82
CA LYS A 137 -27.48 -5.39 -5.62
C LYS A 137 -27.32 -6.46 -4.53
N LYS A 138 -27.90 -7.66 -4.70
CA LYS A 138 -27.94 -8.69 -3.66
C LYS A 138 -26.56 -9.30 -3.47
N GLY A 139 -26.03 -9.16 -2.27
CA GLY A 139 -24.76 -9.77 -1.86
C GLY A 139 -24.73 -10.06 -0.37
N ILE A 140 -23.76 -10.87 0.04
CA ILE A 140 -23.62 -11.31 1.43
C ILE A 140 -22.15 -11.61 1.75
N GLN A 141 -21.76 -11.49 3.03
CA GLN A 141 -20.56 -12.16 3.50
C GLN A 141 -20.85 -13.66 3.62
N VAL A 142 -20.20 -14.47 2.80
CA VAL A 142 -20.54 -15.88 2.65
C VAL A 142 -19.99 -16.69 3.83
N GLN A 143 -20.89 -17.45 4.47
CA GLN A 143 -20.57 -18.47 5.47
C GLN A 143 -20.92 -19.88 4.95
N MET A 144 -22.05 -19.98 4.22
CA MET A 144 -22.52 -21.20 3.58
C MET A 144 -22.70 -20.94 2.08
N VAL A 145 -21.89 -21.60 1.26
CA VAL A 145 -21.84 -21.35 -0.18
C VAL A 145 -23.16 -21.74 -0.86
N ASP A 146 -23.71 -22.90 -0.51
CA ASP A 146 -24.93 -23.43 -1.14
C ASP A 146 -26.12 -22.48 -0.92
N ASP A 147 -26.31 -22.03 0.31
CA ASP A 147 -27.37 -21.08 0.67
C ASP A 147 -27.15 -19.73 0.00
N ALA A 148 -25.92 -19.23 -0.08
CA ALA A 148 -25.62 -17.98 -0.77
C ALA A 148 -25.98 -18.06 -2.26
N LEU A 149 -25.66 -19.18 -2.91
CA LEU A 149 -26.00 -19.41 -4.32
C LEU A 149 -27.51 -19.60 -4.52
N ALA A 150 -28.19 -20.34 -3.63
CA ALA A 150 -29.65 -20.51 -3.65
C ALA A 150 -30.38 -19.18 -3.44
N LEU A 151 -29.82 -18.28 -2.63
CA LEU A 151 -30.30 -16.91 -2.48
C LEU A 151 -30.09 -16.07 -3.76
N GLY A 152 -29.28 -16.52 -4.72
CA GLY A 152 -29.03 -15.81 -5.98
C GLY A 152 -28.18 -14.55 -5.81
N VAL A 153 -27.23 -14.55 -4.88
CA VAL A 153 -26.30 -13.42 -4.70
C VAL A 153 -25.49 -13.17 -5.98
N GLN A 154 -25.18 -11.92 -6.26
CA GLN A 154 -24.43 -11.51 -7.45
C GLN A 154 -23.04 -10.97 -7.10
N HIS A 155 -22.81 -10.67 -5.83
CA HIS A 155 -21.51 -10.33 -5.28
C HIS A 155 -21.41 -10.85 -3.85
N CYS A 156 -20.21 -11.10 -3.37
CA CYS A 156 -19.99 -11.56 -2.01
C CYS A 156 -18.69 -11.05 -1.41
N THR A 157 -18.60 -11.16 -0.09
CA THR A 157 -17.35 -11.03 0.65
C THR A 157 -16.96 -12.35 1.30
N LEU A 158 -15.67 -12.65 1.33
CA LEU A 158 -15.07 -13.76 2.07
C LEU A 158 -14.05 -13.22 3.05
N ASN A 159 -14.03 -13.74 4.27
CA ASN A 159 -12.95 -13.43 5.20
C ASN A 159 -11.69 -14.20 4.80
N LEU A 160 -10.58 -13.49 4.66
CA LEU A 160 -9.26 -14.05 4.39
C LEU A 160 -8.32 -13.62 5.51
N THR A 161 -7.93 -14.57 6.36
CA THR A 161 -7.05 -14.32 7.50
C THR A 161 -5.58 -14.47 7.09
N LEU A 162 -4.79 -13.42 7.30
CA LEU A 162 -3.35 -13.46 7.01
C LEU A 162 -2.61 -14.43 7.95
N GLY A 163 -3.13 -14.65 9.16
CA GLY A 163 -2.57 -15.60 10.13
C GLY A 163 -2.60 -17.07 9.67
N SER A 164 -3.62 -17.43 8.87
CA SER A 164 -3.74 -18.77 8.26
C SER A 164 -2.97 -18.89 6.94
N LEU A 165 -2.77 -17.75 6.25
CA LEU A 165 -2.07 -17.67 4.99
C LEU A 165 -0.55 -17.70 5.15
N ILE A 166 0.01 -16.86 6.03
CA ILE A 166 1.46 -16.61 6.10
C ILE A 166 2.18 -17.73 6.85
N GLN A 167 3.25 -18.23 6.25
CA GLN A 167 4.16 -19.21 6.85
C GLN A 167 5.55 -18.57 6.99
N LEU A 168 6.05 -18.44 8.23
CA LEU A 168 7.39 -17.89 8.49
C LEU A 168 8.52 -18.85 8.09
N GLN A 169 8.19 -20.13 7.92
CA GLN A 169 9.09 -21.19 7.48
C GLN A 169 8.38 -22.05 6.43
N PRO A 170 9.11 -22.59 5.43
CA PRO A 170 8.52 -23.45 4.43
C PRO A 170 7.94 -24.72 5.05
N GLN A 171 6.82 -25.17 4.50
CA GLN A 171 6.15 -26.45 4.72
C GLN A 171 6.17 -27.25 3.41
N PRO A 172 5.92 -28.57 3.42
CA PRO A 172 6.04 -29.42 2.23
C PRO A 172 5.24 -28.95 1.00
N ASP A 173 4.11 -28.27 1.19
CA ASP A 173 3.21 -27.78 0.16
C ASP A 173 3.12 -26.24 0.09
N SER A 174 4.07 -25.54 0.71
CA SER A 174 4.11 -24.07 0.67
C SER A 174 4.20 -23.53 -0.75
N LEU A 175 3.35 -22.56 -1.04
CA LEU A 175 3.47 -21.70 -2.20
C LEU A 175 4.63 -20.73 -1.96
N LYS A 176 5.55 -20.64 -2.92
CA LYS A 176 6.70 -19.74 -2.84
C LYS A 176 6.39 -18.44 -3.58
N TRP A 177 6.85 -17.32 -3.02
CA TRP A 177 6.73 -16.00 -3.63
C TRP A 177 8.03 -15.24 -3.47
N GLU A 178 8.58 -14.74 -4.57
CA GLU A 178 9.80 -13.93 -4.55
C GLU A 178 9.42 -12.45 -4.61
N LEU A 179 9.89 -11.67 -3.64
CA LEU A 179 9.64 -10.23 -3.59
C LEU A 179 10.81 -9.51 -2.93
N ASP A 180 11.28 -8.43 -3.56
CA ASP A 180 12.43 -7.62 -3.12
C ASP A 180 13.69 -8.47 -2.79
N GLY A 181 13.89 -9.58 -3.51
CA GLY A 181 15.04 -10.47 -3.34
C GLY A 181 14.91 -11.44 -2.14
N ARG A 182 13.70 -11.64 -1.63
CA ARG A 182 13.40 -12.60 -0.55
C ARG A 182 12.30 -13.56 -0.96
N THR A 183 12.44 -14.81 -0.52
CA THR A 183 11.40 -15.83 -0.62
C THR A 183 10.44 -15.76 0.56
N TYR A 184 9.15 -15.71 0.28
CA TYR A 184 8.04 -15.83 1.22
C TYR A 184 7.26 -17.12 0.96
N TYR A 185 6.59 -17.62 2.00
CA TYR A 185 5.86 -18.88 1.96
C TYR A 185 4.40 -18.69 2.37
N PHE A 186 3.50 -19.25 1.57
CA PHE A 186 2.06 -19.17 1.78
C PHE A 186 1.41 -20.54 1.82
N ASN A 187 0.41 -20.67 2.67
CA ASN A 187 -0.29 -21.92 2.94
C ASN A 187 -1.27 -22.27 1.82
N ARG A 188 -0.88 -23.21 0.94
CA ARG A 188 -1.73 -23.71 -0.15
C ARG A 188 -3.05 -24.28 0.36
N ARG A 189 -3.01 -25.19 1.34
CA ARG A 189 -4.21 -25.83 1.90
C ARG A 189 -5.24 -24.84 2.41
N TYR A 190 -4.79 -23.72 2.98
CA TYR A 190 -5.69 -22.66 3.41
C TYR A 190 -6.35 -21.95 2.22
N LEU A 191 -5.63 -21.64 1.14
CA LEU A 191 -6.23 -21.02 -0.04
C LEU A 191 -7.19 -21.98 -0.75
N ASP A 192 -6.82 -23.26 -0.85
CA ASP A 192 -7.63 -24.30 -1.48
C ASP A 192 -8.94 -24.56 -0.71
N SER A 193 -9.00 -24.22 0.57
CA SER A 193 -10.24 -24.33 1.37
C SER A 193 -11.19 -23.15 1.16
N LEU A 194 -10.73 -22.03 0.58
CA LEU A 194 -11.58 -20.87 0.30
C LEU A 194 -12.44 -21.13 -0.95
N PRO A 195 -13.75 -20.85 -0.92
CA PRO A 195 -14.66 -21.17 -2.02
C PRO A 195 -14.60 -20.19 -3.20
N VAL A 196 -13.47 -19.49 -3.41
CA VAL A 196 -13.33 -18.42 -4.41
C VAL A 196 -13.65 -18.93 -5.80
N GLN A 197 -13.06 -20.07 -6.20
CA GLN A 197 -13.30 -20.66 -7.51
C GLN A 197 -14.77 -21.00 -7.70
N ARG A 198 -15.37 -21.72 -6.75
CA ARG A 198 -16.77 -22.14 -6.81
C ARG A 198 -17.75 -20.96 -6.95
N LEU A 199 -17.50 -19.87 -6.23
CA LEU A 199 -18.32 -18.65 -6.33
C LEU A 199 -18.10 -17.92 -7.66
N THR A 200 -16.85 -17.85 -8.13
CA THR A 200 -16.51 -17.24 -9.42
C THR A 200 -17.16 -18.01 -10.58
N ASP A 201 -17.10 -19.35 -10.56
CA ASP A 201 -17.70 -20.22 -11.58
C ASP A 201 -19.23 -20.08 -11.63
N ALA A 202 -19.85 -19.76 -10.49
CA ALA A 202 -21.27 -19.42 -10.41
C ALA A 202 -21.60 -17.97 -10.85
N GLY A 203 -20.61 -17.21 -11.33
CA GLY A 203 -20.78 -15.83 -11.80
C GLY A 203 -20.86 -14.78 -10.68
N VAL A 204 -20.54 -15.14 -9.44
CA VAL A 204 -20.57 -14.22 -8.30
C VAL A 204 -19.28 -13.39 -8.28
N ALA A 205 -19.41 -12.05 -8.18
CA ALA A 205 -18.26 -11.18 -7.98
C ALA A 205 -17.72 -11.30 -6.55
N VAL A 206 -16.56 -11.96 -6.39
CA VAL A 206 -15.94 -12.20 -5.08
C VAL A 206 -15.04 -11.04 -4.66
N ASN A 207 -15.20 -10.58 -3.43
CA ASN A 207 -14.28 -9.69 -2.73
C ASN A 207 -13.76 -10.38 -1.46
N CYS A 208 -12.55 -10.06 -1.02
CA CYS A 208 -11.98 -10.61 0.21
C CYS A 208 -11.80 -9.52 1.26
N ILE A 209 -12.21 -9.79 2.50
CA ILE A 209 -11.89 -8.96 3.66
C ILE A 209 -10.62 -9.53 4.28
N LEU A 210 -9.54 -8.77 4.22
CA LEU A 210 -8.28 -9.15 4.84
C LEU A 210 -8.38 -8.91 6.34
N LEU A 211 -8.01 -9.91 7.13
CA LEU A 211 -8.09 -9.89 8.59
C LEU A 211 -6.82 -10.49 9.21
N TYR A 212 -6.54 -10.13 10.46
CA TYR A 212 -5.55 -10.82 11.28
C TYR A 212 -6.09 -11.03 12.69
N TYR A 213 -6.19 -12.29 13.09
CA TYR A 213 -6.57 -12.70 14.43
C TYR A 213 -5.32 -13.20 15.17
N THR A 214 -5.10 -12.72 16.39
CA THR A 214 -3.99 -13.22 17.21
C THR A 214 -4.21 -14.68 17.58
N GLY A 215 -3.13 -15.43 17.82
CA GLY A 215 -3.25 -16.89 17.99
C GLY A 215 -1.96 -17.67 17.78
N ARG A 216 -0.98 -17.06 17.11
CA ARG A 216 0.29 -17.68 16.75
C ARG A 216 1.41 -16.77 17.22
N ALA A 217 2.01 -17.09 18.37
CA ALA A 217 2.97 -16.20 19.02
C ALA A 217 4.15 -15.77 18.12
N ASP A 218 4.61 -16.68 17.25
CA ASP A 218 5.67 -16.42 16.28
C ASP A 218 5.25 -15.36 15.23
N LEU A 219 4.05 -15.48 14.69
CA LEU A 219 3.53 -14.57 13.68
C LEU A 219 2.95 -13.29 14.29
N ASP A 220 2.39 -13.36 15.49
CA ASP A 220 1.85 -12.23 16.23
C ASP A 220 2.96 -11.21 16.51
N ALA A 221 4.18 -11.66 16.82
CA ALA A 221 5.34 -10.79 16.97
C ALA A 221 5.73 -10.01 15.70
N VAL A 222 5.28 -10.47 14.53
CA VAL A 222 5.56 -9.86 13.22
C VAL A 222 4.37 -9.03 12.72
N MET A 223 3.15 -9.56 12.84
CA MET A 223 1.96 -9.06 12.15
C MET A 223 1.00 -8.27 13.03
N CYS A 224 1.12 -8.33 14.37
CA CYS A 224 0.32 -7.48 15.25
C CYS A 224 0.92 -6.09 15.35
N HIS A 225 0.08 -5.06 15.18
CA HIS A 225 0.50 -3.68 15.43
C HIS A 225 0.95 -3.51 16.90
N GLU A 226 2.02 -2.74 17.14
CA GLU A 226 2.63 -2.56 18.48
C GLU A 226 1.67 -2.02 19.54
N ASN A 227 0.73 -1.16 19.12
CA ASN A 227 -0.30 -0.57 19.98
C ASN A 227 -1.59 -1.43 20.06
N PHE A 228 -1.53 -2.71 19.71
CA PHE A 228 -2.70 -3.59 19.79
C PHE A 228 -3.17 -3.76 21.24
N ASN A 229 -4.47 -3.57 21.47
CA ASN A 229 -5.10 -3.87 22.74
C ASN A 229 -5.28 -5.39 22.90
N THR A 230 -4.55 -6.02 23.82
CA THR A 230 -4.64 -7.47 24.07
C THR A 230 -6.00 -7.94 24.58
N GLN A 231 -6.86 -7.01 25.05
CA GLN A 231 -8.23 -7.27 25.46
C GLN A 231 -9.26 -7.04 24.33
N ALA A 232 -8.81 -6.74 23.10
CA ALA A 232 -9.72 -6.52 21.99
C ALA A 232 -10.64 -7.74 21.76
N PRO A 233 -11.95 -7.54 21.60
CA PRO A 233 -12.89 -8.62 21.37
C PRO A 233 -12.51 -9.40 20.11
N ASN A 234 -12.77 -10.71 20.12
CA ASN A 234 -12.50 -11.62 19.00
C ASN A 234 -11.03 -11.69 18.54
N ARG A 235 -10.08 -11.10 19.29
CA ARG A 235 -8.63 -11.16 19.00
C ARG A 235 -8.24 -10.53 17.66
N LEU A 236 -9.10 -9.69 17.08
CA LEU A 236 -8.85 -9.02 15.80
C LEU A 236 -7.93 -7.81 16.02
N THR A 237 -6.92 -7.64 15.18
CA THR A 237 -5.94 -6.54 15.27
C THR A 237 -5.72 -5.87 13.92
N ALA A 238 -5.18 -4.65 13.97
CA ALA A 238 -4.60 -4.01 12.80
C ALA A 238 -3.31 -4.72 12.37
N PHE A 239 -3.02 -4.70 11.07
CA PHE A 239 -1.78 -5.23 10.52
C PHE A 239 -0.58 -4.38 10.98
N ASN A 240 0.53 -5.03 11.30
CA ASN A 240 1.79 -4.34 11.56
C ASN A 240 2.38 -3.81 10.24
N THR A 241 2.25 -2.52 10.00
CA THR A 241 2.93 -1.82 8.91
C THR A 241 3.91 -0.77 9.42
N SER A 242 4.19 -0.75 10.73
CA SER A 242 5.08 0.20 11.40
C SER A 242 6.51 -0.32 11.58
N THR A 243 6.74 -1.61 11.32
CA THR A 243 8.05 -2.26 11.41
C THR A 243 8.52 -2.76 10.04
N PRO A 244 9.84 -2.89 9.80
CA PRO A 244 10.35 -3.52 8.58
C PRO A 244 9.87 -4.95 8.38
N ASP A 245 9.62 -5.67 9.48
CA ASP A 245 9.18 -7.07 9.50
C ASP A 245 7.71 -7.24 9.15
N GLY A 246 6.84 -6.47 9.80
CA GLY A 246 5.41 -6.48 9.49
C GLY A 246 5.15 -5.96 8.08
N GLN A 247 5.77 -4.84 7.70
CA GLN A 247 5.55 -4.22 6.39
C GLN A 247 5.89 -5.18 5.23
N ARG A 248 7.02 -5.90 5.31
CA ARG A 248 7.44 -6.76 4.20
C ARG A 248 6.55 -8.00 4.04
N HIS A 249 6.08 -8.58 5.16
CA HIS A 249 5.17 -9.73 5.11
C HIS A 249 3.78 -9.31 4.65
N PHE A 250 3.31 -8.14 5.09
CA PHE A 250 2.07 -7.56 4.59
C PHE A 250 2.14 -7.29 3.08
N LYS A 251 3.19 -6.59 2.62
CA LYS A 251 3.44 -6.35 1.19
C LYS A 251 3.47 -7.66 0.39
N ALA A 252 4.25 -8.65 0.85
CA ALA A 252 4.36 -9.95 0.19
C ALA A 252 3.01 -10.67 0.09
N ALA A 253 2.23 -10.69 1.16
CA ALA A 253 0.91 -11.32 1.17
C ALA A 253 -0.06 -10.64 0.19
N LEU A 254 -0.07 -9.31 0.14
CA LEU A 254 -0.96 -8.57 -0.78
C LEU A 254 -0.56 -8.77 -2.24
N GLU A 255 0.72 -8.66 -2.58
CA GLU A 255 1.23 -8.90 -3.94
C GLU A 255 0.94 -10.32 -4.40
N PHE A 256 1.22 -11.30 -3.55
CA PHE A 256 0.94 -12.69 -3.83
C PHE A 256 -0.56 -12.93 -4.03
N LEU A 257 -1.44 -12.43 -3.16
CA LEU A 257 -2.89 -12.62 -3.30
C LEU A 257 -3.41 -11.97 -4.59
N ALA A 258 -2.93 -10.78 -4.93
CA ALA A 258 -3.31 -10.06 -6.14
C ALA A 258 -2.89 -10.83 -7.40
N ASP A 259 -1.72 -11.46 -7.40
CA ASP A 259 -1.25 -12.34 -8.48
C ASP A 259 -2.07 -13.63 -8.53
N TYR A 260 -2.20 -14.31 -7.39
CA TYR A 260 -2.85 -15.61 -7.24
C TYR A 260 -4.33 -15.60 -7.68
N TYR A 261 -5.05 -14.53 -7.37
CA TYR A 261 -6.47 -14.34 -7.72
C TYR A 261 -6.71 -13.27 -8.80
N SER A 262 -5.67 -12.93 -9.58
CA SER A 262 -5.75 -11.96 -10.70
C SER A 262 -6.77 -12.33 -11.78
N GLY A 263 -7.25 -13.58 -11.78
CA GLY A 263 -8.09 -14.15 -12.83
C GLY A 263 -7.33 -14.59 -14.09
N THR A 264 -5.99 -14.50 -14.07
CA THR A 264 -5.12 -15.07 -15.13
C THR A 264 -5.00 -16.59 -15.01
N ASN A 265 -5.24 -17.13 -13.81
CA ASN A 265 -5.31 -18.56 -13.56
C ASN A 265 -6.76 -18.96 -13.20
N ALA A 266 -7.45 -19.59 -14.15
CA ALA A 266 -8.84 -20.01 -13.96
C ALA A 266 -9.02 -21.03 -12.82
N ALA A 267 -7.97 -21.79 -12.46
CA ALA A 267 -8.05 -22.82 -11.43
C ALA A 267 -8.21 -22.26 -10.01
N HIS A 268 -7.96 -20.96 -9.79
CA HIS A 268 -8.08 -20.35 -8.47
C HIS A 268 -9.35 -19.47 -8.33
N GLY A 269 -10.08 -19.26 -9.42
CA GLY A 269 -11.11 -18.21 -9.49
C GLY A 269 -10.51 -16.81 -9.51
N ARG A 270 -11.36 -15.80 -9.24
CA ARG A 270 -10.96 -14.39 -9.29
C ARG A 270 -11.50 -13.61 -8.10
N VAL A 271 -10.64 -12.78 -7.53
CA VAL A 271 -11.04 -11.76 -6.54
C VAL A 271 -11.02 -10.40 -7.23
N TRP A 272 -12.13 -9.68 -7.14
CA TRP A 272 -12.30 -8.36 -7.77
C TRP A 272 -11.89 -7.20 -6.88
N GLY A 273 -11.85 -7.41 -5.57
CA GLY A 273 -11.49 -6.38 -4.61
C GLY A 273 -11.09 -6.94 -3.26
N TYR A 274 -10.28 -6.15 -2.55
CA TYR A 274 -9.84 -6.44 -1.20
C TYR A 274 -10.29 -5.31 -0.28
N ILE A 275 -10.93 -5.69 0.83
CA ILE A 275 -11.28 -4.80 1.93
C ILE A 275 -10.18 -4.97 2.97
N ILE A 276 -9.48 -3.90 3.30
CA ILE A 276 -8.30 -3.94 4.16
C ILE A 276 -8.72 -3.68 5.61
N GLY A 277 -8.82 -4.75 6.40
CA GLY A 277 -9.33 -4.70 7.77
C GLY A 277 -10.87 -4.72 7.82
N ASN A 278 -11.40 -4.98 9.01
CA ASN A 278 -12.83 -4.87 9.31
C ASN A 278 -12.98 -4.08 10.61
N GLU A 279 -13.97 -3.19 10.67
CA GLU A 279 -14.34 -2.50 11.92
C GLU A 279 -13.16 -1.86 12.67
N VAL A 280 -12.24 -1.24 11.91
CA VAL A 280 -10.96 -0.70 12.41
C VAL A 280 -11.10 0.35 13.53
N ASN A 281 -12.30 0.88 13.74
CA ASN A 281 -12.67 1.86 14.77
C ASN A 281 -13.63 1.32 15.84
N ALA A 282 -13.90 0.02 15.90
CA ALA A 282 -14.90 -0.57 16.80
C ALA A 282 -14.31 -1.29 18.04
N HIS A 283 -12.99 -1.50 18.10
CA HIS A 283 -12.35 -2.37 19.09
C HIS A 283 -11.33 -1.64 19.99
N TRP A 284 -11.71 -0.49 20.54
CA TRP A 284 -10.89 0.34 21.43
C TRP A 284 -11.47 0.41 22.83
#